data_AF-A0A931BN21-F1
#
_entry.id   AF-A0A931BN21-F1
#
_cell.length_a   1.000
_cell.length_b   1.000
_cell.length_c   1.000
_cell.angle_alpha   90.00
_cell.angle_beta   90.00
_cell.angle_gamma   90.00
#
_symmetry.space_group_name_H-M   'P 1'
#
loop_
_entity.id
_entity.type
_entity.pdbx_description
1 polymer ?
#
loop_
_entity_poly.entity_id
_entity_poly.type
_entity_poly.pdbx_seq_one_letter_code
_entity_poly.pdbx_strand_id
1 'polypeptide(L)'
;MNESCPVCHQHFEPEPGFYWGAMYISYAFSVAIVVAVGIATYVLGHDPDTWVYVAAVAVSTVLLLPFSFRYSRTVMLHLFAGIDYDPRAGAKPAGPVARRVPFPGPLAPHDSNRPVLL
;
A
#
# COMPACT_ATOMS: atom_id res chain seq x y z
N MET A 1 10.13 11.17 17.92
CA MET A 1 9.01 10.50 17.23
C MET A 1 8.25 9.69 18.25
N ASN A 2 6.93 9.77 18.26
CA ASN A 2 6.10 8.99 19.17
C ASN A 2 5.95 7.61 18.52
N GLU A 3 6.24 6.52 19.24
CA GLU A 3 6.14 5.15 18.68
C GLU A 3 4.68 4.75 18.39
N SER A 4 3.77 5.35 19.17
CA SER A 4 2.33 5.13 19.08
C SER A 4 1.58 6.46 19.16
N CYS A 5 0.41 6.51 18.54
CA CYS A 5 -0.46 7.67 18.61
C CYS A 5 -0.90 7.93 20.06
N PRO A 6 -0.79 9.16 20.59
CA PRO A 6 -1.18 9.46 21.98
C PRO A 6 -2.70 9.41 22.22
N VAL A 7 -3.51 9.39 21.16
CA VAL A 7 -4.99 9.40 21.25
C VAL A 7 -5.57 8.00 21.08
N CYS A 8 -5.08 7.24 20.10
CA CYS A 8 -5.60 5.91 19.79
C CYS A 8 -4.60 4.77 20.06
N HIS A 9 -3.39 5.07 20.55
CA HIS A 9 -2.32 4.10 20.84
C HIS A 9 -1.92 3.20 19.67
N GLN A 10 -2.26 3.58 18.44
CA GLN A 10 -1.87 2.87 17.23
C GLN A 10 -0.37 3.02 16.98
N HIS A 11 0.36 1.91 16.81
CA HIS A 11 1.76 1.94 16.39
C HIS A 11 1.89 2.52 14.98
N PHE A 12 2.79 3.49 14.82
CA PHE A 12 3.04 4.14 13.53
C PHE A 12 3.86 3.28 12.56
N GLU A 13 4.54 2.26 13.08
CA GLU A 13 5.35 1.30 12.32
C GLU A 13 4.70 -0.09 12.41
N PRO A 14 3.84 -0.45 11.44
CA PRO A 14 3.34 -1.80 11.32
C PRO A 14 4.47 -2.78 10.99
N GLU A 15 4.23 -4.07 11.26
CA GLU A 15 5.18 -5.15 10.99
C GLU A 15 5.69 -5.12 9.54
N PRO A 16 6.96 -5.51 9.26
CA PRO A 16 7.58 -5.37 7.94
C PRO A 16 6.77 -5.99 6.78
N GLY A 17 5.96 -7.02 7.02
CA GLY A 17 5.03 -7.60 6.03
C GLY A 17 3.99 -6.62 5.48
N PHE A 18 3.60 -5.61 6.27
CA PHE A 18 2.69 -4.55 5.84
C PHE A 18 3.27 -3.72 4.68
N TYR A 19 4.58 -3.42 4.73
CA TYR A 19 5.25 -2.66 3.68
C TYR A 19 5.35 -3.44 2.38
N TRP A 20 5.55 -4.76 2.45
CA TRP A 20 5.51 -5.64 1.28
C TRP A 20 4.12 -5.65 0.64
N GLY A 21 3.05 -5.74 1.43
CA GLY A 21 1.68 -5.65 0.89
C GLY A 21 1.37 -4.28 0.26
N ALA A 22 1.79 -3.18 0.89
CA ALA A 22 1.66 -1.84 0.33
C ALA A 22 2.45 -1.67 -0.99
N MET A 23 3.56 -2.40 -1.16
CA MET A 23 4.28 -2.42 -2.43
C MET A 23 3.45 -3.09 -3.53
N TYR A 24 2.82 -4.25 -3.26
CA TYR A 24 1.99 -4.94 -4.24
C TYR A 24 0.75 -4.14 -4.65
N ILE A 25 0.09 -3.48 -3.70
CA ILE A 25 -1.06 -2.61 -4.00
C ILE A 25 -0.63 -1.43 -4.87
N SER A 26 0.54 -0.84 -4.61
CA SER A 26 1.09 0.23 -5.45
C SER A 26 1.35 -0.24 -6.89
N TYR A 27 1.87 -1.46 -7.05
CA TYR A 27 2.06 -2.07 -8.36
C TYR A 27 0.72 -2.25 -9.10
N ALA A 28 -0.32 -2.74 -8.43
CA ALA A 28 -1.65 -2.86 -9.00
C ALA A 28 -2.21 -1.51 -9.47
N PHE A 29 -2.03 -0.44 -8.70
CA PHE A 29 -2.40 0.92 -9.12
C PHE A 29 -1.60 1.39 -10.34
N SER A 30 -0.29 1.13 -10.39
CA SER A 30 0.54 1.49 -11.52
C SER A 30 0.06 0.80 -12.81
N VAL A 31 -0.21 -0.51 -12.75
CA VAL A 31 -0.77 -1.27 -13.88
C VAL A 31 -2.14 -0.70 -14.29
N ALA A 32 -3.00 -0.41 -13.33
CA ALA A 32 -4.31 0.18 -13.60
C ALA A 32 -4.21 1.53 -14.31
N ILE A 33 -3.26 2.40 -13.90
CA ILE A 33 -3.02 3.70 -14.54
C ILE A 33 -2.55 3.51 -15.99
N VAL A 34 -1.57 2.65 -16.23
CA VAL A 34 -1.05 2.40 -17.58
C VAL A 34 -2.16 1.90 -18.50
N VAL A 35 -2.96 0.93 -18.05
CA VAL A 35 -4.07 0.38 -18.83
C VAL A 35 -5.16 1.44 -19.06
N ALA A 36 -5.57 2.17 -18.02
CA ALA A 36 -6.60 3.19 -18.14
C ALA A 36 -6.18 4.31 -19.08
N VAL A 37 -4.93 4.76 -19.00
CA VAL A 37 -4.39 5.82 -19.86
C VAL A 37 -4.22 5.32 -21.28
N GLY A 38 -3.74 4.09 -21.48
CA GLY A 38 -3.65 3.50 -22.82
C GLY A 38 -5.00 3.41 -23.53
N ILE A 39 -6.04 2.94 -22.82
CA ILE A 39 -7.41 2.91 -23.34
C ILE A 39 -7.94 4.32 -23.58
N ALA A 40 -7.71 5.25 -22.63
CA ALA A 40 -8.15 6.63 -22.78
C ALA A 40 -7.50 7.30 -24.00
N THR A 41 -6.20 7.14 -24.21
CA THR A 41 -5.48 7.69 -25.36
C THR A 41 -5.99 7.10 -26.68
N TYR A 42 -6.32 5.79 -26.71
CA TYR A 42 -6.91 5.14 -27.88
C TYR A 42 -8.29 5.72 -28.22
N VAL A 43 -9.19 5.76 -27.24
CA VAL A 43 -10.59 6.20 -27.45
C VAL A 43 -10.69 7.69 -27.74
N LEU A 44 -9.90 8.52 -27.05
CA LEU A 44 -9.96 9.99 -27.20
C LEU A 44 -9.13 10.49 -28.40
N GLY A 45 -8.05 9.79 -28.72
CA GLY A 45 -7.08 10.22 -29.72
C GLY A 45 -7.35 9.72 -31.14
N HIS A 46 -8.31 8.80 -31.35
CA HIS A 46 -8.57 8.14 -32.63
C HIS A 46 -7.28 7.58 -33.29
N ASP A 47 -6.59 6.67 -32.60
CA ASP A 47 -5.34 6.06 -33.07
C ASP A 47 -4.19 7.07 -33.33
N PRO A 48 -3.74 7.80 -32.29
CA PRO A 48 -2.58 8.69 -32.41
C PRO A 48 -1.27 7.91 -32.58
N ASP A 49 -0.20 8.61 -32.93
CA ASP A 49 1.11 8.01 -33.10
C ASP A 49 1.68 7.45 -31.77
N THR A 50 2.58 6.47 -31.85
CA THR A 50 3.11 5.69 -30.72
C THR A 50 3.75 6.58 -29.64
N TRP A 51 4.38 7.68 -30.04
CA TRP A 51 5.01 8.62 -29.10
C TRP A 51 3.99 9.28 -28.16
N VAL A 52 2.74 9.47 -28.60
CA VAL A 52 1.67 10.07 -27.80
C VAL A 52 1.31 9.15 -26.65
N TYR A 53 1.26 7.83 -26.89
CA TYR A 53 1.02 6.84 -25.84
C TYR A 53 2.14 6.85 -24.80
N VAL A 54 3.40 6.87 -25.23
CA VAL A 54 4.55 6.89 -24.32
C VAL A 54 4.54 8.15 -23.46
N ALA A 55 4.34 9.32 -24.08
CA ALA A 55 4.28 10.60 -23.37
C ALA A 55 3.08 10.66 -22.41
N ALA A 56 1.89 10.23 -22.84
CA ALA A 56 0.69 10.24 -22.03
C ALA A 56 0.85 9.35 -20.78
N VAL A 57 1.32 8.11 -20.96
CA VAL A 57 1.55 7.17 -19.85
C VAL A 57 2.63 7.67 -18.90
N ALA A 58 3.72 8.24 -19.42
CA ALA A 58 4.80 8.77 -18.58
C ALA A 58 4.31 9.96 -17.73
N VAL A 59 3.64 10.93 -18.36
CA VAL A 59 3.11 12.12 -17.69
C VAL A 59 2.05 11.74 -16.66
N SER A 60 1.08 10.89 -17.04
CA SER A 60 0.03 10.46 -16.11
C SER A 60 0.61 9.70 -14.92
N THR A 61 1.58 8.81 -15.14
CA THR A 61 2.18 8.03 -14.07
C THR A 61 2.95 8.91 -13.09
N VAL A 62 3.74 9.87 -13.59
CA VAL A 62 4.47 10.82 -12.72
C VAL A 62 3.50 11.72 -11.94
N LEU A 63 2.41 12.17 -12.57
CA LEU A 63 1.41 13.02 -11.91
C LEU A 63 0.62 12.26 -10.85
N LEU A 64 0.29 10.99 -11.10
CA LEU A 64 -0.47 10.15 -10.17
C LEU A 64 0.42 9.44 -9.14
N LEU A 65 1.75 9.43 -9.31
CA LEU A 65 2.71 8.83 -8.38
C LEU A 65 2.45 9.19 -6.90
N PRO A 66 2.36 10.48 -6.50
CA PRO A 66 2.15 10.84 -5.10
C PRO A 66 0.79 10.36 -4.56
N PHE A 67 -0.22 10.26 -5.42
CA PHE A 67 -1.53 9.74 -5.05
C PHE A 67 -1.50 8.23 -4.87
N SER A 68 -0.94 7.49 -5.83
CA SER A 68 -0.81 6.03 -5.77
C SER A 68 -0.07 5.57 -4.51
N PHE A 69 1.03 6.25 -4.15
CA PHE A 69 1.78 5.92 -2.93
C PHE A 69 1.00 6.20 -1.63
N ARG A 70 0.20 7.27 -1.59
CA ARG A 70 -0.64 7.58 -0.43
C ARG A 70 -1.79 6.59 -0.30
N TYR A 71 -2.53 6.36 -1.39
CA TYR A 71 -3.68 5.46 -1.40
C TYR A 71 -3.28 4.03 -1.14
N SER A 72 -2.14 3.57 -1.65
CA SER A 72 -1.67 2.21 -1.39
C SER A 72 -1.55 1.92 0.11
N ARG A 73 -0.97 2.85 0.88
CA ARG A 73 -0.83 2.71 2.34
C ARG A 73 -2.16 2.74 3.07
N THR A 74 -3.07 3.64 2.68
CA THR A 74 -4.41 3.73 3.27
C THR A 74 -5.26 2.49 2.98
N VAL A 75 -5.25 2.01 1.74
CA VAL A 75 -5.98 0.81 1.31
C VAL A 75 -5.42 -0.42 2.04
N MET A 76 -4.10 -0.55 2.20
CA MET A 76 -3.49 -1.64 2.97
C MET A 76 -3.94 -1.63 4.45
N LEU A 77 -4.04 -0.46 5.09
CA LEU A 77 -4.53 -0.34 6.47
C LEU A 77 -6.00 -0.79 6.59
N HIS A 78 -6.86 -0.37 5.66
CA HIS A 78 -8.27 -0.76 5.70
C HIS A 78 -8.48 -2.24 5.37
N LEU A 79 -7.77 -2.77 4.37
CA LEU A 79 -7.95 -4.16 3.92
C LEU A 79 -7.33 -5.18 4.87
N PHE A 80 -6.11 -4.93 5.38
CA PHE A 80 -5.34 -5.94 6.13
C PHE A 80 -5.19 -5.62 7.61
N ALA A 81 -5.13 -4.34 8.00
CA ALA A 81 -5.12 -3.98 9.41
C ALA A 81 -6.55 -3.91 10.00
N GLY A 82 -7.59 -3.96 9.16
CA GLY A 82 -8.99 -3.96 9.58
C GLY A 82 -9.36 -2.73 10.41
N ILE A 83 -8.66 -1.61 10.18
CA ILE A 83 -8.92 -0.36 10.87
C ILE A 83 -10.07 0.34 10.14
N ASP A 84 -11.26 0.28 10.72
CA ASP A 84 -12.38 1.06 10.24
C ASP A 84 -12.20 2.54 10.60
N TYR A 85 -12.55 3.43 9.66
CA TYR A 85 -12.53 4.86 9.90
C TYR A 85 -13.66 5.24 10.87
N ASP A 86 -13.33 5.46 12.15
CA ASP A 86 -14.25 5.99 13.15
C ASP A 86 -14.06 7.52 13.27
N PRO A 87 -15.02 8.35 12.80
CA PRO A 87 -14.93 9.81 12.94
C PRO A 87 -14.98 10.29 14.40
N ARG A 88 -15.30 9.41 15.37
CA ARG A 88 -15.26 9.66 16.82
C ARG A 88 -14.03 9.07 17.51
N ALA A 89 -13.02 8.63 16.75
CA ALA A 89 -11.79 8.05 17.33
C ALA A 89 -11.08 8.97 18.33
N GLY A 90 -11.24 10.30 18.23
CA GLY A 90 -10.70 11.25 19.22
C GLY A 90 -11.41 11.24 20.58
N ALA A 91 -12.59 10.62 20.68
CA ALA A 91 -13.44 10.62 21.88
C ALA A 91 -13.62 9.22 22.49
N LYS A 92 -13.12 8.16 21.84
CA LYS A 92 -13.33 6.77 22.28
C LYS A 92 -12.03 6.21 22.87
N PRO A 93 -12.04 5.64 24.09
CA PRO A 93 -10.88 4.94 24.61
C PRO A 93 -10.55 3.77 23.68
N ALA A 94 -9.27 3.65 23.31
CA ALA A 94 -8.77 2.68 22.35
C ALA A 94 -9.18 1.26 22.77
N GLY A 95 -10.00 0.60 21.95
CA GLY A 95 -10.24 -0.83 22.09
C GLY A 95 -8.99 -1.61 21.66
N PRO A 96 -8.81 -2.86 22.13
CA PRO A 96 -7.68 -3.67 21.72
C PRO A 96 -7.65 -3.76 20.20
N VAL A 97 -6.56 -3.28 19.59
CA VAL A 97 -6.27 -3.44 18.16
C VAL A 97 -6.22 -4.94 17.93
N ALA A 98 -7.32 -5.50 17.42
CA ALA A 98 -7.42 -6.93 17.18
C ALA A 98 -6.34 -7.27 16.16
N ARG A 99 -5.28 -7.93 16.64
CA ARG A 99 -4.17 -8.47 15.86
C ARG A 99 -4.72 -9.58 14.96
N ARG A 100 -5.43 -9.19 13.89
CA ARG A 100 -6.02 -10.10 12.88
C ARG A 100 -5.13 -10.24 11.66
N VAL A 101 -3.83 -9.98 11.79
CA VAL A 101 -2.89 -10.25 10.72
C VAL A 101 -2.59 -11.77 10.76
N PRO A 102 -2.91 -12.54 9.70
CA PRO A 102 -2.54 -13.95 9.61
C PRO A 102 -1.08 -14.12 9.18
N PHE A 103 -0.28 -13.05 9.21
CA PHE A 103 1.10 -13.14 8.81
C PHE A 103 1.87 -13.97 9.85
N PRO A 104 2.65 -14.97 9.41
CA PRO A 104 3.58 -15.62 10.31
C PRO A 104 4.45 -14.52 10.90
N GLY A 105 4.55 -14.50 12.23
CA GLY A 105 5.34 -13.53 12.97
C GLY A 105 6.78 -13.45 12.46
N PRO A 106 7.57 -12.48 12.97
CA PRO A 106 8.94 -12.26 12.52
C PRO A 106 9.67 -13.59 12.41
N LEU A 107 10.20 -13.86 11.22
CA LEU A 107 11.04 -15.03 10.96
C LEU A 107 12.01 -15.13 12.12
N ALA A 108 11.96 -16.26 12.83
CA ALA A 108 12.89 -16.54 13.91
C ALA A 108 14.29 -16.16 13.44
N PRO A 109 15.08 -15.46 14.27
CA PRO A 109 16.41 -15.00 13.88
C PRO A 109 17.14 -16.17 13.23
N HIS A 110 17.59 -15.96 11.99
CA HIS A 110 18.29 -16.97 11.21
C HIS A 110 19.56 -17.32 11.98
N ASP A 111 19.46 -18.39 12.77
CA ASP A 111 20.53 -18.94 13.57
C ASP A 111 21.57 -19.51 12.61
N SER A 112 22.60 -18.70 12.33
CA SER A 112 23.74 -19.03 11.46
C SER A 112 24.49 -20.28 11.90
N ASN A 113 24.16 -20.85 13.07
CA ASN A 113 24.82 -22.01 13.65
C ASN A 113 23.95 -23.27 13.68
N ARG A 114 22.79 -23.28 13.00
CA ARG A 114 22.01 -24.53 12.83
C ARG A 114 22.54 -25.30 11.62
N PRO A 115 23.04 -26.54 11.80
CA PRO A 115 23.34 -27.40 10.66
C PRO A 115 22.05 -27.64 9.90
N VAL A 116 22.08 -27.34 8.60
CA VAL A 116 21.04 -27.72 7.64
C VAL A 116 21.03 -29.25 7.59
N LEU A 117 20.20 -29.86 8.42
CA LEU A 117 19.92 -31.29 8.40
C LEU A 117 19.14 -31.58 7.11
N LEU A 118 19.87 -32.11 6.12
CA LEU A 118 19.34 -32.87 4.98
C LEU A 118 18.66 -34.15 5.47
#